data_AF-A0A8G1ZJ57-F1
#
_entry.id   AF-A0A8G1ZJ57-F1
#
_cell.length_a   1.000
_cell.length_b   1.000
_cell.length_c   1.000
_cell.angle_alpha   90.00
_cell.angle_beta   90.00
_cell.angle_gamma   90.00
#
_symmetry.space_group_name_H-M   'P 1'
#
loop_
_entity.id
_entity.type
_entity.pdbx_description
1 polymer ?
#
loop_
_entity_poly.entity_id
_entity_poly.type
_entity_poly.pdbx_seq_one_letter_code
_entity_poly.pdbx_strand_id
1 'polypeptide(L)'
;MILRFALLISAAFVAAPPALAQETGTLIRHRVAQMPGRGPAAARVTMEGFAACVVDRSQGRTRKFIDLPVGSPEYKSLLKSMFDPSDECMADGQLELSENLLRGGIFVALFKHDYKSKAIDSFPDDLNSGYLQLYGDTVPSAAYSVVALEQFGECVARANPALSRSLVLSYPASRQENETVQALMPKFSACIPDGEKIELSKATVKGAVAEGLLRLTRAVTKSEFARTEVQK
;
A
#
# COMPACT_ATOMS: atom_id res chain seq x y z
N MET A 1 -16.78 56.22 69.68
CA MET A 1 -16.87 54.94 70.43
C MET A 1 -18.17 54.30 69.94
N ILE A 2 -18.20 53.36 69.00
CA ILE A 2 -17.60 52.02 69.00
C ILE A 2 -17.23 51.63 67.56
N LEU A 3 -16.01 51.11 67.41
CA LEU A 3 -15.37 50.65 66.18
C LEU A 3 -15.77 49.17 65.96
N ARG A 4 -16.32 48.80 64.79
CA ARG A 4 -16.51 47.38 64.41
C ARG A 4 -15.63 47.05 63.21
N PHE A 5 -14.51 46.39 63.52
CA PHE A 5 -13.64 45.72 62.56
C PHE A 5 -14.29 44.38 62.17
N ALA A 6 -14.66 44.23 60.89
CA ALA A 6 -14.98 42.93 60.32
C ALA A 6 -13.76 42.45 59.54
N LEU A 7 -13.03 41.49 60.12
CA LEU A 7 -11.89 40.81 59.52
C LEU A 7 -12.43 39.75 58.54
N LEU A 8 -12.30 39.98 57.23
CA LEU A 8 -12.57 38.96 56.22
C LEU A 8 -11.27 38.20 55.93
N ILE A 9 -11.20 36.95 56.41
CA ILE A 9 -10.11 36.00 56.13
C ILE A 9 -10.41 35.36 54.77
N SER A 10 -9.66 35.75 53.74
CA SER A 10 -9.66 35.06 52.43
C SER A 10 -8.85 33.76 52.54
N ALA A 11 -9.55 32.63 52.61
CA ALA A 11 -8.95 31.32 52.43
C ALA A 11 -8.67 31.08 50.95
N ALA A 12 -7.40 31.14 50.55
CA ALA A 12 -6.95 30.72 49.22
C ALA A 12 -7.00 29.18 49.15
N PHE A 13 -8.10 28.63 48.61
CA PHE A 13 -8.15 27.24 48.16
C PHE A 13 -7.28 27.11 46.91
N VAL A 14 -6.06 26.59 47.07
CA VAL A 14 -5.26 26.10 45.95
C VAL A 14 -5.92 24.79 45.49
N ALA A 15 -6.83 24.89 44.53
CA ALA A 15 -7.30 23.74 43.77
C ALA A 15 -6.15 23.25 42.91
N ALA A 16 -5.39 22.27 43.39
CA ALA A 16 -4.57 21.46 42.50
C ALA A 16 -5.53 20.80 41.49
N PRO A 17 -5.39 21.02 40.18
CA PRO A 17 -6.14 20.23 39.22
C PRO A 17 -5.82 18.76 39.47
N PRO A 18 -6.81 17.85 39.43
CA PRO A 18 -6.50 16.43 39.42
C PRO A 18 -5.52 16.20 38.27
N ALA A 19 -4.34 15.68 38.60
CA ALA A 19 -3.39 15.22 37.62
C ALA A 19 -4.15 14.25 36.71
N LEU A 20 -4.39 14.66 35.45
CA LEU A 20 -4.73 13.71 34.40
C LEU A 20 -3.58 12.72 34.40
N ALA A 21 -3.86 11.50 34.83
CA ALA A 21 -2.97 10.37 34.65
C ALA A 21 -2.58 10.38 33.17
N GLN A 22 -1.37 10.83 32.87
CA GLN A 22 -0.78 10.59 31.58
C GLN A 22 -0.63 9.07 31.55
N GLU A 23 -1.47 8.39 30.78
CA GLU A 23 -1.19 7.05 30.31
C GLU A 23 0.12 7.13 29.51
N THR A 24 1.24 7.10 30.22
CA THR A 24 2.58 6.85 29.67
C THR A 24 2.76 5.35 29.47
N GLY A 25 1.71 4.70 28.97
CA GLY A 25 1.75 3.36 28.43
C GLY A 25 1.98 3.47 26.93
N THR A 26 3.23 3.59 26.52
CA THR A 26 3.66 3.30 25.14
C THR A 26 3.47 1.81 24.86
N LEU A 27 2.22 1.36 24.79
CA LEU A 27 1.86 0.26 23.91
C LEU A 27 1.99 0.84 22.51
N ILE A 28 3.00 0.40 21.76
CA ILE A 28 3.11 0.66 20.33
C ILE A 28 1.86 0.06 19.69
N ARG A 29 0.77 0.84 19.64
CA ARG A 29 -0.41 0.46 18.87
C ARG A 29 0.01 0.56 17.42
N HIS A 30 0.32 -0.59 16.84
CA HIS A 30 0.52 -0.73 15.40
C HIS A 30 -0.64 -0.05 14.67
N ARG A 31 -0.36 0.66 13.58
CA ARG A 31 -1.38 1.43 12.84
C ARG A 31 -2.32 0.47 12.13
N VAL A 32 -3.41 0.13 12.80
CA VAL A 32 -4.54 -0.59 12.20
C VAL A 32 -5.30 0.35 11.24
N ALA A 33 -5.97 -0.22 10.25
CA ALA A 33 -6.79 0.56 9.33
C ALA A 33 -7.92 1.28 10.07
N GLN A 34 -8.10 2.56 9.73
CA GLN A 34 -9.18 3.41 10.24
C GLN A 34 -10.17 3.69 9.10
N MET A 35 -11.44 3.86 9.43
CA MET A 35 -12.48 4.28 8.49
C MET A 35 -12.80 5.77 8.70
N PRO A 36 -12.13 6.71 7.98
CA PRO A 36 -12.27 8.15 8.22
C PRO A 36 -13.63 8.74 7.79
N GLY A 37 -14.55 7.89 7.30
CA GLY A 37 -15.86 8.29 6.81
C GLY A 37 -16.45 7.25 5.85
N ARG A 38 -17.45 7.66 5.06
CA ARG A 38 -18.09 6.82 4.04
C ARG A 38 -17.71 7.27 2.63
N GLY A 39 -17.87 6.37 1.66
CA GLY A 39 -17.71 6.64 0.24
C GLY A 39 -16.36 6.21 -0.34
N PRO A 40 -16.16 6.40 -1.66
CA PRO A 40 -15.04 5.78 -2.38
C PRO A 40 -13.66 6.23 -1.89
N ALA A 41 -13.49 7.50 -1.50
CA ALA A 41 -12.21 8.00 -1.00
C ALA A 41 -11.86 7.35 0.35
N ALA A 42 -12.81 7.29 1.28
CA ALA A 42 -12.62 6.63 2.58
C ALA A 42 -12.30 5.14 2.41
N ALA A 43 -13.03 4.43 1.53
CA ALA A 43 -12.76 3.03 1.23
C ALA A 43 -11.32 2.80 0.72
N ARG A 44 -10.81 3.68 -0.14
CA ARG A 44 -9.43 3.60 -0.65
C ARG A 44 -8.39 3.85 0.45
N VAL A 45 -8.65 4.83 1.32
CA VAL A 45 -7.80 5.11 2.49
C VAL A 45 -7.75 3.90 3.42
N THR A 46 -8.91 3.33 3.74
CA THR A 46 -8.99 2.17 4.64
C THR A 46 -8.36 0.94 4.02
N MET A 47 -8.56 0.69 2.71
CA MET A 47 -7.91 -0.42 1.99
C MET A 47 -6.38 -0.32 2.01
N GLU A 48 -5.80 0.85 1.68
CA GLU A 48 -4.33 1.00 1.73
C GLU A 48 -3.81 0.94 3.17
N GLY A 49 -4.57 1.43 4.15
CA GLY A 49 -4.23 1.26 5.57
C GLY A 49 -4.24 -0.20 6.02
N PHE A 50 -5.24 -0.97 5.57
CA PHE A 50 -5.36 -2.40 5.87
C PHE A 50 -4.20 -3.18 5.25
N ALA A 51 -3.92 -2.96 3.97
CA ALA A 51 -2.81 -3.61 3.29
C ALA A 51 -1.44 -3.28 3.93
N ALA A 52 -1.23 -2.01 4.35
CA ALA A 52 -0.03 -1.62 5.08
C ALA A 52 0.11 -2.38 6.40
N CYS A 53 -0.97 -2.48 7.18
CA CYS A 53 -0.96 -3.27 8.41
C CYS A 53 -0.65 -4.76 8.15
N VAL A 54 -1.29 -5.36 7.15
CA VAL A 54 -1.06 -6.77 6.77
C VAL A 54 0.39 -7.00 6.39
N VAL A 55 1.01 -6.09 5.62
CA VAL A 55 2.42 -6.17 5.28
C VAL A 55 3.30 -6.05 6.52
N ASP A 56 3.03 -5.09 7.41
CA ASP A 56 3.82 -4.88 8.62
C ASP A 56 3.74 -6.08 9.59
N ARG A 57 2.54 -6.66 9.75
CA ARG A 57 2.26 -7.77 10.68
C ARG A 57 2.69 -9.14 10.13
N SER A 58 2.59 -9.33 8.82
CA SER A 58 2.65 -10.63 8.18
C SER A 58 3.58 -10.66 6.96
N GLN A 59 4.76 -10.06 7.10
CA GLN A 59 5.77 -9.94 6.04
C GLN A 59 6.09 -11.27 5.34
N GLY A 60 6.24 -12.37 6.09
CA GLY A 60 6.51 -13.68 5.50
C GLY A 60 5.37 -14.16 4.58
N ARG A 61 4.11 -13.92 4.97
CA ARG A 61 2.93 -14.27 4.17
C ARG A 61 2.81 -13.39 2.94
N THR A 62 2.99 -12.07 3.08
CA THR A 62 2.88 -11.14 1.95
C THR A 62 4.01 -11.32 0.93
N ARG A 63 5.24 -11.60 1.38
CA ARG A 63 6.37 -11.96 0.50
C ARG A 63 6.12 -13.28 -0.24
N LYS A 64 5.60 -14.30 0.46
CA LYS A 64 5.22 -15.56 -0.19
C LYS A 64 4.12 -15.34 -1.23
N PHE A 65 3.12 -14.54 -0.90
CA PHE A 65 1.98 -14.25 -1.79
C PHE A 65 2.38 -13.69 -3.15
N ILE A 66 3.30 -12.72 -3.20
CA ILE A 66 3.71 -12.08 -4.46
C ILE A 66 4.56 -12.99 -5.36
N ASP A 67 5.02 -14.12 -4.83
CA ASP A 67 5.85 -15.11 -5.53
C ASP A 67 5.04 -16.38 -5.93
N LEU A 68 3.76 -16.48 -5.54
CA LEU A 68 2.91 -17.61 -5.91
C LEU A 68 2.33 -17.46 -7.32
N PRO A 69 2.09 -18.58 -8.04
CA PRO A 69 1.35 -18.57 -9.29
C PRO A 69 -0.05 -17.96 -9.11
N VAL A 70 -0.39 -16.98 -9.94
CA VAL A 70 -1.63 -16.20 -9.77
C VAL A 70 -2.83 -17.11 -10.03
N GLY A 71 -3.78 -17.09 -9.11
CA GLY A 71 -5.02 -17.89 -9.21
C GLY A 71 -4.89 -19.35 -8.77
N SER A 72 -3.70 -19.81 -8.37
CA SER A 72 -3.53 -21.15 -7.79
C SER A 72 -4.34 -21.33 -6.49
N PRO A 73 -4.66 -22.57 -6.09
CA PRO A 73 -5.30 -22.83 -4.79
C PRO A 73 -4.53 -22.23 -3.61
N GLU A 74 -3.19 -22.32 -3.63
CA GLU A 74 -2.30 -21.75 -2.62
C GLU A 74 -2.37 -20.22 -2.61
N TYR A 75 -2.40 -19.60 -3.79
CA TYR A 75 -2.55 -18.14 -3.93
C TYR A 75 -3.86 -17.67 -3.28
N LYS A 76 -4.98 -18.31 -3.61
CA LYS A 76 -6.30 -17.97 -3.08
C LYS A 76 -6.38 -18.20 -1.56
N SER A 77 -5.83 -19.32 -1.09
CA SER A 77 -5.77 -19.64 0.33
C SER A 77 -4.96 -18.61 1.12
N LEU A 78 -3.78 -18.24 0.60
CA LEU A 78 -2.91 -17.28 1.27
C LEU A 78 -3.52 -15.87 1.27
N LEU A 79 -4.13 -15.43 0.17
CA LEU A 79 -4.84 -14.15 0.10
C LEU A 79 -6.00 -14.11 1.11
N LYS A 80 -6.80 -15.18 1.19
CA LYS A 80 -7.88 -15.29 2.18
C LYS A 80 -7.37 -15.25 3.61
N SER A 81 -6.20 -15.84 3.89
CA SER A 81 -5.60 -15.80 5.22
C SER A 81 -5.21 -14.39 5.67
N MET A 82 -5.03 -13.43 4.75
CA MET A 82 -4.68 -12.04 5.11
C MET A 82 -5.84 -11.29 5.78
N PHE A 83 -7.03 -11.88 5.78
CA PHE A 83 -8.20 -11.38 6.49
C PHE A 83 -8.37 -12.04 7.87
N ASP A 84 -7.34 -12.73 8.37
CA ASP A 84 -7.41 -13.38 9.67
C ASP A 84 -7.66 -12.33 10.77
N PRO A 85 -8.74 -12.44 11.55
CA PRO A 85 -9.03 -11.50 12.62
C PRO A 85 -7.90 -11.36 13.65
N SER A 86 -7.03 -12.37 13.79
CA SER A 86 -5.88 -12.34 14.69
C SER A 86 -4.77 -11.35 14.28
N ASP A 87 -4.74 -10.90 13.02
CA ASP A 87 -3.83 -9.82 12.60
C ASP A 87 -4.25 -8.46 13.15
N GLU A 88 -5.52 -8.33 13.59
CA GLU A 88 -6.12 -7.11 14.14
C GLU A 88 -5.92 -5.88 13.23
N CYS A 89 -5.95 -6.04 11.90
CA CYS A 89 -5.61 -4.96 10.97
C CYS A 89 -6.73 -3.96 10.67
N MET A 90 -7.89 -4.11 11.28
CA MET A 90 -8.97 -3.13 11.23
C MET A 90 -9.40 -2.77 12.65
N ALA A 91 -9.55 -1.47 12.92
CA ALA A 91 -10.09 -1.00 14.21
C ALA A 91 -11.57 -1.34 14.38
N ASP A 92 -12.35 -1.10 13.33
CA ASP A 92 -13.80 -1.28 13.32
C ASP A 92 -14.33 -1.41 11.88
N GLY A 93 -15.63 -1.73 11.77
CA GLY A 93 -16.35 -1.80 10.51
C GLY A 93 -16.24 -3.14 9.77
N GLN A 94 -16.97 -3.21 8.67
CA GLN A 94 -16.89 -4.30 7.70
C GLN A 94 -16.49 -3.70 6.35
N LEU A 95 -15.54 -4.37 5.68
CA LEU A 95 -15.19 -4.03 4.32
C LEU A 95 -15.42 -5.25 3.44
N GLU A 96 -16.13 -5.04 2.35
CA GLU A 96 -16.11 -5.96 1.22
C GLU A 96 -14.90 -5.60 0.36
N LEU A 97 -13.86 -6.45 0.39
CA LEU A 97 -12.65 -6.23 -0.41
C LEU A 97 -12.75 -7.01 -1.72
N SER A 98 -12.56 -6.32 -2.84
CA SER A 98 -12.23 -6.98 -4.10
C SER A 98 -10.83 -7.59 -4.00
N GLU A 99 -10.66 -8.84 -4.41
CA GLU A 99 -9.35 -9.52 -4.45
C GLU A 99 -8.31 -8.70 -5.23
N ASN A 100 -8.71 -8.10 -6.36
CA ASN A 100 -7.82 -7.28 -7.18
C ASN A 100 -7.39 -5.99 -6.46
N LEU A 101 -8.30 -5.34 -5.73
CA LEU A 101 -7.98 -4.14 -4.97
C LEU A 101 -7.07 -4.45 -3.78
N LEU A 102 -7.34 -5.55 -3.07
CA LEU A 102 -6.48 -5.99 -1.97
C LEU A 102 -5.09 -6.34 -2.50
N ARG A 103 -5.00 -7.11 -3.57
CA ARG A 103 -3.73 -7.44 -4.24
C ARG A 103 -2.95 -6.18 -4.58
N GLY A 104 -3.57 -5.23 -5.27
CA GLY A 104 -2.94 -3.94 -5.58
C GLY A 104 -2.50 -3.18 -4.33
N GLY A 105 -3.32 -3.17 -3.27
CA GLY A 105 -2.97 -2.59 -1.98
C GLY A 105 -1.74 -3.23 -1.34
N ILE A 106 -1.62 -4.56 -1.39
CA ILE A 106 -0.45 -5.30 -0.88
C ILE A 106 0.81 -4.91 -1.65
N PHE A 107 0.75 -4.81 -2.97
CA PHE A 107 1.90 -4.36 -3.77
C PHE A 107 2.29 -2.91 -3.47
N VAL A 108 1.32 -2.00 -3.30
CA VAL A 108 1.58 -0.62 -2.84
C VAL A 108 2.27 -0.62 -1.47
N ALA A 109 1.75 -1.40 -0.53
CA ALA A 109 2.27 -1.48 0.84
C ALA A 109 3.69 -2.08 0.86
N LEU A 110 3.94 -3.17 0.13
CA LEU A 110 5.26 -3.79 0.01
C LEU A 110 6.28 -2.84 -0.62
N PHE A 111 5.91 -2.10 -1.67
CA PHE A 111 6.82 -1.12 -2.26
C PHE A 111 7.15 0.01 -1.29
N LYS A 112 6.14 0.56 -0.59
CA LYS A 112 6.34 1.57 0.46
C LYS A 112 7.21 1.05 1.61
N HIS A 113 7.05 -0.22 1.99
CA HIS A 113 7.80 -0.85 3.06
C HIS A 113 9.27 -1.05 2.67
N ASP A 114 9.53 -1.70 1.52
CA ASP A 114 10.87 -2.17 1.14
C ASP A 114 11.69 -1.11 0.36
N TYR A 115 11.03 -0.23 -0.39
CA TYR A 115 11.70 0.59 -1.42
C TYR A 115 11.37 2.08 -1.37
N LYS A 116 10.68 2.59 -0.34
CA LYS A 116 10.36 4.03 -0.23
C LYS A 116 11.56 4.95 -0.33
N SER A 117 12.77 4.53 0.06
CA SER A 117 13.99 5.35 0.00
C SER A 117 14.83 5.11 -1.26
N LYS A 118 14.52 4.07 -2.05
CA LYS A 118 15.25 3.76 -3.28
C LYS A 118 14.79 4.71 -4.39
N ALA A 119 15.71 5.51 -4.91
CA ALA A 119 15.51 6.24 -6.17
C ALA A 119 15.55 5.24 -7.34
N ILE A 120 14.67 5.45 -8.32
CA ILE A 120 14.55 4.62 -9.51
C ILE A 120 14.39 5.57 -10.68
N ASP A 121 15.45 5.69 -11.48
CA ASP A 121 15.46 6.60 -12.63
C ASP A 121 15.15 5.87 -13.93
N SER A 122 15.60 4.63 -14.06
CA SER A 122 15.37 3.77 -15.22
C SER A 122 15.41 2.28 -14.85
N PHE A 123 14.90 1.45 -15.76
CA PHE A 123 15.06 0.00 -15.74
C PHE A 123 15.73 -0.44 -17.04
N PRO A 124 16.62 -1.45 -17.03
CA PRO A 124 17.13 -2.04 -18.27
C PRO A 124 15.99 -2.59 -19.14
N ASP A 125 16.09 -2.39 -20.46
CA ASP A 125 15.06 -2.82 -21.42
C ASP A 125 14.88 -4.34 -21.45
N ASP A 126 15.96 -5.09 -21.23
CA ASP A 126 16.01 -6.56 -21.19
C ASP A 126 15.72 -7.15 -19.80
N LEU A 127 15.47 -6.31 -18.79
CA LEU A 127 15.19 -6.78 -17.44
C LEU A 127 13.91 -7.62 -17.45
N ASN A 128 13.95 -8.85 -16.95
CA ASN A 128 12.75 -9.66 -16.76
C ASN A 128 12.20 -9.46 -15.34
N SER A 129 10.97 -8.96 -15.20
CA SER A 129 10.35 -8.73 -13.89
C SER A 129 9.84 -10.02 -13.23
N GLY A 130 9.72 -11.11 -13.99
CA GLY A 130 9.28 -12.42 -13.49
C GLY A 130 7.76 -12.61 -13.44
N TYR A 131 6.95 -11.66 -13.93
CA TYR A 131 5.48 -11.72 -13.77
C TYR A 131 4.82 -12.82 -14.60
N LEU A 132 5.22 -12.98 -15.88
CA LEU A 132 4.62 -13.97 -16.79
C LEU A 132 4.83 -15.41 -16.30
N GLN A 133 5.93 -15.67 -15.60
CA GLN A 133 6.27 -16.98 -15.05
C GLN A 133 5.26 -17.43 -13.98
N LEU A 134 4.48 -16.50 -13.41
CA LEU A 134 3.43 -16.82 -12.42
C LEU A 134 2.15 -17.38 -13.05
N TYR A 135 2.06 -17.43 -14.38
CA TYR A 135 0.87 -17.92 -15.09
C TYR A 135 1.10 -19.26 -15.81
N GLY A 136 2.33 -19.79 -15.77
CA GLY A 136 2.72 -20.99 -16.50
C GLY A 136 2.81 -20.77 -18.01
N ASP A 137 2.93 -21.86 -18.78
CA ASP A 137 3.12 -21.81 -20.23
C ASP A 137 1.88 -21.35 -21.00
N THR A 138 0.70 -21.53 -20.40
CA THR A 138 -0.59 -21.14 -21.01
C THR A 138 -1.42 -20.36 -20.00
N VAL A 139 -1.72 -19.10 -20.32
CA VAL A 139 -2.55 -18.25 -19.47
C VAL A 139 -4.01 -18.70 -19.60
N PRO A 140 -4.67 -19.13 -18.50
CA PRO A 140 -6.08 -19.46 -18.55
C PRO A 140 -6.91 -18.21 -18.81
N SER A 141 -8.01 -18.33 -19.55
CA SER A 141 -8.83 -17.17 -19.94
C SER A 141 -9.36 -16.37 -18.74
N ALA A 142 -9.64 -17.03 -17.62
CA ALA A 142 -10.04 -16.38 -16.37
C ALA A 142 -8.96 -15.44 -15.78
N ALA A 143 -7.72 -15.52 -16.24
CA ALA A 143 -6.59 -14.70 -15.79
C ALA A 143 -6.23 -13.56 -16.76
N TYR A 144 -6.83 -13.48 -17.95
CA TYR A 144 -6.45 -12.48 -18.97
C TYR A 144 -6.52 -11.04 -18.46
N SER A 145 -7.57 -10.69 -17.71
CA SER A 145 -7.70 -9.34 -17.15
C SER A 145 -6.62 -9.00 -16.12
N VAL A 146 -6.14 -9.98 -15.35
CA VAL A 146 -5.06 -9.79 -14.38
C VAL A 146 -3.72 -9.66 -15.09
N VAL A 147 -3.46 -10.51 -16.10
CA VAL A 147 -2.27 -10.41 -16.95
C VAL A 147 -2.21 -9.07 -17.68
N ALA A 148 -3.33 -8.61 -18.23
CA ALA A 148 -3.41 -7.31 -18.90
C ALA A 148 -3.12 -6.15 -17.93
N LEU A 149 -3.58 -6.23 -16.69
CA LEU A 149 -3.27 -5.25 -15.64
C LEU A 149 -1.79 -5.28 -15.24
N GLU A 150 -1.17 -6.45 -15.13
CA GLU A 150 0.26 -6.56 -14.83
C GLU A 150 1.12 -6.02 -15.96
N GLN A 151 0.79 -6.37 -17.21
CA GLN A 151 1.46 -5.85 -18.40
C GLN A 151 1.34 -4.33 -18.48
N PHE A 152 0.14 -3.79 -18.23
CA PHE A 152 -0.10 -2.35 -18.15
C PHE A 152 0.76 -1.70 -17.07
N GLY A 153 0.75 -2.26 -15.86
CA GLY A 153 1.48 -1.74 -14.70
C GLY A 153 2.99 -1.72 -14.93
N GLU A 154 3.55 -2.80 -15.46
CA GLU A 154 4.97 -2.87 -15.82
C GLU A 154 5.33 -1.88 -16.93
N CYS A 155 4.54 -1.81 -18.00
CA CYS A 155 4.79 -0.87 -19.09
C CYS A 155 4.81 0.59 -18.59
N VAL A 156 3.84 0.98 -17.77
CA VAL A 156 3.79 2.34 -17.19
C VAL A 156 4.99 2.58 -16.27
N ALA A 157 5.35 1.60 -15.44
CA ALA A 157 6.51 1.68 -14.55
C ALA A 157 7.82 1.87 -15.33
N ARG A 158 7.99 1.21 -16.48
CA ARG A 158 9.14 1.40 -17.38
C ARG A 158 9.11 2.75 -18.09
N ALA A 159 7.94 3.16 -18.58
CA ALA A 159 7.79 4.38 -19.36
C ALA A 159 8.10 5.65 -18.55
N ASN A 160 7.85 5.64 -17.24
CA ASN A 160 8.28 6.70 -16.34
C ASN A 160 8.41 6.19 -14.89
N PRO A 161 9.60 5.70 -14.49
CA PRO A 161 9.80 5.13 -13.16
C PRO A 161 9.62 6.15 -12.03
N ALA A 162 10.06 7.40 -12.23
CA ALA A 162 9.96 8.45 -11.24
C ALA A 162 8.50 8.84 -10.94
N LEU A 163 7.68 9.07 -11.97
CA LEU A 163 6.25 9.35 -11.77
C LEU A 163 5.49 8.13 -11.24
N SER A 164 5.85 6.92 -11.69
CA SER A 164 5.26 5.69 -11.16
C SER A 164 5.53 5.55 -9.67
N ARG A 165 6.77 5.80 -9.23
CA ARG A 165 7.13 5.86 -7.82
C ARG A 165 6.37 6.95 -7.06
N SER A 166 6.25 8.15 -7.63
CA SER A 166 5.45 9.23 -7.04
C SER A 166 4.00 8.80 -6.83
N LEU A 167 3.40 8.11 -7.81
CA LEU A 167 2.03 7.61 -7.71
C LEU A 167 1.90 6.61 -6.58
N VAL A 168 2.78 5.61 -6.53
CA VAL A 168 2.76 4.56 -5.50
C VAL A 168 2.92 5.16 -4.11
N LEU A 169 3.82 6.13 -3.93
CA LEU A 169 4.07 6.76 -2.63
C LEU A 169 3.01 7.78 -2.21
N SER A 170 2.19 8.28 -3.14
CA SER A 170 1.16 9.27 -2.83
C SER A 170 0.10 8.75 -1.84
N TYR A 171 -0.53 9.68 -1.12
CA TYR A 171 -1.66 9.35 -0.24
C TYR A 171 -2.95 9.17 -1.07
N PRO A 172 -3.81 8.17 -0.77
CA PRO A 172 -5.06 7.95 -1.51
C PRO A 172 -5.95 9.19 -1.53
N ALA A 173 -6.55 9.47 -2.68
CA ALA A 173 -7.45 10.61 -2.89
C ALA A 173 -6.82 11.99 -2.62
N SER A 174 -5.49 12.07 -2.51
CA SER A 174 -4.78 13.33 -2.37
C SER A 174 -4.68 14.10 -3.69
N ARG A 175 -4.36 15.39 -3.59
CA ARG A 175 -4.01 16.21 -4.75
C ARG A 175 -2.81 15.64 -5.51
N GLN A 176 -1.78 15.19 -4.80
CA GLN A 176 -0.57 14.61 -5.40
C GLN A 176 -0.87 13.35 -6.23
N GLU A 177 -1.75 12.48 -5.73
CA GLU A 177 -2.21 11.31 -6.48
C GLU A 177 -2.87 11.74 -7.80
N ASN A 178 -3.77 12.72 -7.74
CA ASN A 178 -4.48 13.21 -8.92
C ASN A 178 -3.52 13.79 -9.97
N GLU A 179 -2.60 14.66 -9.53
CA GLU A 179 -1.61 15.29 -10.41
C GLU A 179 -0.69 14.25 -11.04
N THR A 180 -0.26 13.24 -10.27
CA THR A 180 0.62 12.19 -10.79
C THR A 180 -0.10 11.26 -11.77
N VAL A 181 -1.36 10.88 -11.48
CA VAL A 181 -2.18 10.12 -12.45
C VAL A 181 -2.33 10.92 -13.75
N GLN A 182 -2.67 12.20 -13.68
CA GLN A 182 -2.79 13.06 -14.87
C GLN A 182 -1.49 13.13 -15.66
N ALA A 183 -0.34 13.24 -14.99
CA ALA A 183 0.96 13.26 -15.64
C ALA A 183 1.32 11.92 -16.32
N LEU A 184 0.80 10.80 -15.81
CA LEU A 184 1.00 9.47 -16.40
C LEU A 184 0.02 9.13 -17.53
N MET A 185 -1.14 9.79 -17.60
CA MET A 185 -2.18 9.50 -18.61
C MET A 185 -1.67 9.40 -20.06
N PRO A 186 -0.74 10.25 -20.54
CA PRO A 186 -0.21 10.12 -21.90
C PRO A 186 0.51 8.80 -22.19
N LYS A 187 0.90 8.04 -21.16
CA LYS A 187 1.54 6.72 -21.29
C LYS A 187 0.53 5.56 -21.26
N PHE A 188 -0.68 5.78 -20.77
CA PHE A 188 -1.64 4.70 -20.55
C PHE A 188 -2.07 4.03 -21.86
N SER A 189 -2.39 4.80 -22.90
CA SER A 189 -2.83 4.25 -24.19
C SER A 189 -1.78 3.35 -24.84
N ALA A 190 -0.50 3.74 -24.74
CA ALA A 190 0.61 2.94 -25.26
C ALA A 190 0.90 1.66 -24.45
N CYS A 191 0.33 1.55 -23.24
CA CYS A 191 0.54 0.44 -22.32
C CYS A 191 -0.68 -0.47 -22.16
N ILE A 192 -1.81 -0.16 -22.81
CA ILE A 192 -2.95 -1.07 -22.86
C ILE A 192 -2.66 -2.10 -23.96
N PRO A 193 -2.71 -3.42 -23.67
CA PRO A 193 -2.49 -4.45 -24.67
C PRO A 193 -3.52 -4.37 -25.82
N ASP A 194 -3.09 -4.74 -27.02
CA ASP A 194 -3.96 -4.72 -28.20
C ASP A 194 -5.20 -5.59 -28.01
N GLY A 195 -6.37 -5.04 -28.35
CA GLY A 195 -7.65 -5.74 -28.24
C GLY A 195 -8.23 -5.80 -26.82
N GLU A 196 -7.49 -5.37 -25.79
CA GLU A 196 -7.96 -5.40 -24.41
C GLU A 196 -8.71 -4.12 -24.01
N LYS A 197 -9.71 -4.30 -23.14
CA LYS A 197 -10.41 -3.20 -22.48
C LYS A 197 -10.19 -3.33 -20.98
N ILE A 198 -9.49 -2.36 -20.41
CA ILE A 198 -9.19 -2.33 -18.97
C ILE A 198 -9.98 -1.20 -18.32
N GLU A 199 -10.73 -1.53 -17.27
CA GLU A 199 -11.38 -0.52 -16.42
C GLU A 199 -10.34 0.09 -15.46
N LEU A 200 -9.90 1.31 -15.78
CA LEU A 200 -8.89 2.01 -15.01
C LEU A 200 -9.52 2.98 -13.99
N SER A 201 -9.65 2.52 -12.75
CA SER A 201 -9.84 3.40 -11.59
C SER A 201 -8.48 3.87 -11.05
N LYS A 202 -8.43 4.98 -10.29
CA LYS A 202 -7.18 5.41 -9.63
C LYS A 202 -6.59 4.33 -8.71
N ALA A 203 -7.44 3.55 -8.04
CA ALA A 203 -6.99 2.44 -7.20
C ALA A 203 -6.38 1.31 -8.06
N THR A 204 -7.05 0.95 -9.16
CA THR A 204 -6.57 -0.07 -10.11
C THR A 204 -5.24 0.35 -10.74
N VAL A 205 -5.14 1.58 -11.22
CA VAL A 205 -3.91 2.13 -11.82
C VAL A 205 -2.77 2.10 -10.80
N LYS A 206 -3.00 2.62 -9.59
CA LYS A 206 -1.97 2.66 -8.55
C LYS A 206 -1.52 1.26 -8.14
N GLY A 207 -2.44 0.31 -7.99
CA GLY A 207 -2.13 -1.09 -7.66
C GLY A 207 -1.32 -1.78 -8.75
N ALA A 208 -1.75 -1.67 -10.01
CA ALA A 208 -1.04 -2.25 -11.15
C ALA A 208 0.38 -1.65 -11.31
N VAL A 209 0.49 -0.32 -11.24
CA VAL A 209 1.79 0.38 -11.30
C VAL A 209 2.68 -0.01 -10.12
N ALA A 210 2.13 -0.16 -8.91
CA ALA A 210 2.89 -0.61 -7.75
C ALA A 210 3.43 -2.02 -7.92
N GLU A 211 2.65 -2.92 -8.50
CA GLU A 211 3.10 -4.27 -8.77
C GLU A 211 4.26 -4.29 -9.79
N GLY A 212 4.07 -3.67 -10.95
CA GLY A 212 5.11 -3.57 -11.97
C GLY A 212 6.38 -2.96 -11.39
N LEU A 213 6.24 -1.83 -10.67
CA LEU A 213 7.36 -1.14 -10.04
C LEU A 213 8.08 -2.01 -8.99
N LEU A 214 7.35 -2.73 -8.13
CA LEU A 214 7.92 -3.62 -7.13
C LEU A 214 8.71 -4.76 -7.79
N ARG A 215 8.11 -5.43 -8.78
CA ARG A 215 8.74 -6.57 -9.47
C ARG A 215 10.02 -6.17 -10.18
N LEU A 216 9.98 -5.06 -10.93
CA LEU A 216 11.15 -4.50 -11.60
C LEU A 216 12.25 -4.13 -10.59
N THR A 217 11.89 -3.46 -9.48
CA THR A 217 12.86 -3.05 -8.46
C THR A 217 13.51 -4.25 -7.78
N ARG A 218 12.74 -5.31 -7.48
CA ARG A 218 13.27 -6.59 -6.95
C ARG A 218 14.23 -7.24 -7.94
N ALA A 219 13.88 -7.27 -9.23
CA ALA A 219 14.71 -7.86 -10.27
C ALA A 219 16.05 -7.13 -10.43
N VAL A 220 16.05 -5.79 -10.45
CA VAL A 220 17.29 -4.98 -10.45
C VAL A 220 18.13 -5.29 -9.22
N THR A 221 17.53 -5.23 -8.03
CA THR A 221 18.25 -5.46 -6.76
C THR A 221 18.91 -6.85 -6.73
N LYS A 222 18.19 -7.88 -7.20
CA LYS A 222 18.72 -9.25 -7.30
C LYS A 222 19.90 -9.34 -8.27
N SER A 223 19.81 -8.66 -9.43
CA SER A 223 20.89 -8.64 -10.43
C SER A 223 22.14 -7.90 -9.95
N GLU A 224 21.98 -6.83 -9.15
CA GLU A 224 23.09 -6.08 -8.55
C GLU A 224 23.83 -6.93 -7.53
N PHE A 225 23.07 -7.65 -6.69
CA PHE A 225 23.63 -8.57 -5.71
C PHE A 225 24.44 -9.71 -6.37
N ALA A 226 23.86 -10.38 -7.36
CA ALA A 226 24.53 -11.48 -8.08
C ALA A 226 25.83 -11.03 -8.76
N ARG A 227 25.88 -9.81 -9.32
CA ARG A 227 27.11 -9.25 -9.92
C ARG A 227 28.20 -8.99 -8.89
N THR A 228 27.83 -8.61 -7.67
CA THR A 228 28.79 -8.32 -6.60
C THR A 228 29.43 -9.59 -6.03
N GLU A 229 28.70 -10.72 -6.02
CA GLU A 229 29.23 -12.00 -5.56
C GLU A 229 30.24 -12.62 -6.54
N VAL A 230 30.02 -12.47 -7.85
CA VAL A 230 30.94 -12.98 -8.89
C VAL A 230 32.31 -12.25 -8.88
N GLN A 231 32.38 -11.06 -8.32
CA GLN A 231 33.61 -10.24 -8.24
C GLN A 231 34.46 -10.49 -6.99
N LYS A 232 34.02 -11.37 -6.08
CA LYS A 232 34.77 -11.78 -4.89
C LYS A 232 35.38 -13.16 -5.07
#